data_AF-A0A7Y5GA56-F1
#
_entry.id   AF-A0A7Y5GA56-F1
#
_cell.length_a   1.000
_cell.length_b   1.000
_cell.length_c   1.000
_cell.angle_alpha   90.00
_cell.angle_beta   90.00
_cell.angle_gamma   90.00
#
_symmetry.space_group_name_H-M   'P 1'
#
loop_
_entity.id
_entity.type
_entity.pdbx_description
1 polymer ?
#
loop_
_entity_poly.entity_id
_entity_poly.type
_entity_poly.pdbx_seq_one_letter_code
_entity_poly.pdbx_strand_id
1 'polypeptide(L)'
;MVDEKIYRIEQIVRDNVINPPFGVKELASKAGLSVSYLRELVYKHCRMSPQDLIVSVRLEKAIEAMYRNHALLYNISNDHGFTTYKSFSRALRSRLDLSPQQCRELLISEEQKEKLLQKLWKKND
;
A
#
# COMPACT_ATOMS: atom_id res chain seq x y z
N MET A 1 -7.61 1.37 -23.39
CA MET A 1 -8.35 0.50 -22.45
C MET A 1 -7.40 0.06 -21.35
N VAL A 2 -7.67 0.44 -20.10
CA VAL A 2 -7.00 -0.19 -18.95
C VAL A 2 -7.41 -1.66 -18.95
N ASP A 3 -6.45 -2.56 -18.75
CA ASP A 3 -6.69 -4.01 -18.76
C ASP A 3 -7.67 -4.38 -17.63
N GLU A 4 -8.83 -4.93 -17.96
CA GLU A 4 -9.88 -5.27 -16.98
C GLU A 4 -9.33 -6.14 -15.83
N LYS A 5 -8.34 -6.99 -16.13
CA LYS A 5 -7.69 -7.83 -15.12
C LYS A 5 -6.89 -7.02 -14.11
N ILE A 6 -6.20 -5.95 -14.52
CA ILE A 6 -5.44 -5.13 -13.57
C ILE A 6 -6.39 -4.35 -12.67
N TYR A 7 -7.48 -3.82 -13.22
CA TYR A 7 -8.52 -3.16 -12.42
C TYR A 7 -9.07 -4.11 -11.35
N ARG A 8 -9.41 -5.35 -11.73
CA ARG A 8 -9.88 -6.37 -10.78
C ARG A 8 -8.84 -6.69 -9.69
N ILE A 9 -7.57 -6.80 -10.05
CA ILE A 9 -6.48 -7.03 -9.08
C ILE A 9 -6.42 -5.89 -8.06
N GLU A 10 -6.48 -4.64 -8.51
CA GLU A 10 -6.45 -3.47 -7.62
C GLU A 10 -7.65 -3.46 -6.66
N GLN A 11 -8.85 -3.80 -7.13
CA GLN A 11 -10.03 -3.91 -6.27
C GLN A 11 -9.85 -5.00 -5.20
N ILE A 12 -9.41 -6.20 -5.58
CA ILE A 12 -9.14 -7.29 -4.62
C ILE A 12 -8.14 -6.84 -3.56
N VAL A 13 -7.08 -6.13 -3.97
CA VAL A 13 -6.10 -5.58 -3.03
C VAL A 13 -6.77 -4.59 -2.08
N ARG A 14 -7.48 -3.59 -2.61
CA ARG A 14 -8.15 -2.54 -1.80
C ARG A 14 -9.15 -3.11 -0.80
N ASP A 15 -9.85 -4.18 -1.14
CA ASP A 15 -10.84 -4.83 -0.28
C ASP A 15 -10.22 -5.70 0.82
N ASN A 16 -8.98 -6.16 0.64
CA ASN A 16 -8.36 -7.16 1.53
C ASN A 16 -7.11 -6.64 2.28
N VAL A 17 -6.58 -5.45 1.95
CA VAL A 17 -5.31 -4.95 2.51
C VAL A 17 -5.25 -4.84 4.03
N ILE A 18 -6.39 -4.65 4.71
CA ILE A 18 -6.44 -4.57 6.18
C ILE A 18 -6.20 -5.94 6.85
N ASN A 19 -6.39 -7.04 6.12
CA ASN A 19 -6.16 -8.40 6.60
C ASN A 19 -4.65 -8.72 6.57
N PRO A 20 -3.95 -8.90 7.71
CA PRO A 20 -2.51 -9.13 7.69
C PRO A 20 -2.06 -10.41 6.95
N PRO A 21 -2.76 -11.56 7.05
CA PRO A 21 -2.55 -12.73 6.20
C PRO A 21 -2.61 -12.51 4.69
N PHE A 22 -3.29 -11.45 4.23
CA PHE A 22 -3.42 -11.18 2.79
C PHE A 22 -2.06 -10.87 2.17
N GLY A 23 -1.71 -11.64 1.15
CA GLY A 23 -0.43 -11.57 0.44
C GLY A 23 -0.54 -12.07 -0.99
N VAL A 24 0.59 -12.15 -1.70
CA VAL A 24 0.63 -12.45 -3.15
C VAL A 24 -0.08 -13.76 -3.52
N LYS A 25 0.04 -14.81 -2.71
CA LYS A 25 -0.64 -16.10 -2.95
C LYS A 25 -2.15 -15.97 -2.86
N GLU A 26 -2.65 -15.26 -1.84
CA GLU A 26 -4.08 -15.04 -1.64
C GLU A 26 -4.66 -14.15 -2.74
N LEU A 27 -3.92 -13.10 -3.14
CA LEU A 27 -4.28 -12.25 -4.27
C LEU A 27 -4.40 -13.06 -5.56
N ALA A 28 -3.41 -13.91 -5.88
CA ALA A 28 -3.45 -14.77 -7.06
C ALA A 28 -4.65 -15.71 -7.04
N SER A 29 -4.91 -16.35 -5.90
CA SER A 29 -6.05 -17.24 -5.70
C SER A 29 -7.39 -16.53 -5.91
N LYS A 30 -7.61 -15.36 -5.27
CA LYS A 30 -8.84 -14.56 -5.42
C LYS A 30 -9.02 -14.01 -6.84
N ALA A 31 -7.93 -13.73 -7.55
CA ALA A 31 -7.96 -13.28 -8.94
C ALA A 31 -8.16 -14.43 -9.94
N GLY A 32 -8.09 -15.69 -9.51
CA GLY A 32 -8.14 -16.86 -10.39
C GLY A 32 -6.90 -16.98 -11.29
N LEU A 33 -5.75 -16.50 -10.83
CA LEU A 33 -4.51 -16.44 -11.61
C LEU A 33 -3.42 -17.32 -10.98
N SER A 34 -2.47 -17.76 -11.81
CA SER A 34 -1.20 -18.26 -11.29
C SER A 34 -0.38 -17.09 -10.71
N VAL A 35 0.46 -17.37 -9.70
CA VAL A 35 1.34 -16.36 -9.10
C VAL A 35 2.29 -15.75 -10.13
N SER A 36 2.79 -16.56 -11.08
CA SER A 36 3.67 -16.09 -12.14
C SER A 36 2.97 -15.11 -13.07
N TYR A 37 1.75 -15.42 -13.51
CA TYR A 37 0.98 -14.54 -14.36
C TYR A 37 0.55 -13.25 -13.64
N LEU A 38 0.20 -13.34 -12.35
CA LEU A 38 -0.05 -12.16 -11.51
C LEU A 38 1.18 -11.24 -11.48
N ARG A 39 2.39 -11.79 -11.28
CA ARG A 39 3.62 -11.00 -11.26
C ARG A 39 3.88 -10.31 -12.59
N GLU A 40 3.74 -11.03 -13.70
CA GLU A 40 3.93 -10.48 -15.04
C GLU A 40 2.92 -9.35 -15.32
N LEU A 41 1.64 -9.59 -15.04
CA LEU A 41 0.57 -8.65 -15.29
C LEU A 41 0.72 -7.37 -14.45
N VAL A 42 0.98 -7.51 -13.14
CA VAL A 42 1.20 -6.35 -12.26
C VAL A 42 2.46 -5.59 -12.65
N TYR A 43 3.55 -6.28 -13.01
CA TYR A 43 4.76 -5.59 -13.44
C TYR A 43 4.58 -4.85 -14.76
N LYS A 44 3.86 -5.45 -15.71
CA LYS A 44 3.56 -4.84 -17.02
C LYS A 44 2.79 -3.52 -16.87
N HIS A 45 1.81 -3.47 -15.97
CA HIS A 45 0.91 -2.31 -15.81
C HIS A 45 1.35 -1.33 -14.73
N CYS A 46 1.78 -1.82 -13.57
CA CYS A 46 2.09 -0.99 -12.40
C CYS A 46 3.59 -0.76 -12.21
N ARG A 47 4.45 -1.40 -13.04
CA ARG A 47 5.92 -1.35 -12.93
C ARG A 47 6.46 -1.74 -11.55
N MET A 48 5.71 -2.52 -10.76
CA MET A 48 6.11 -2.96 -9.42
C MET A 48 5.73 -4.42 -9.19
N SER A 49 6.21 -5.01 -8.09
CA SER A 49 5.82 -6.37 -7.74
C SER A 49 4.39 -6.40 -7.15
N PRO A 50 3.68 -7.55 -7.17
CA PRO A 50 2.39 -7.67 -6.47
C PRO A 50 2.50 -7.42 -4.96
N GLN A 51 3.63 -7.76 -4.34
CA GLN A 51 3.87 -7.46 -2.93
C GLN A 51 3.98 -5.94 -2.70
N ASP A 52 4.67 -5.26 -3.60
CA ASP A 52 4.80 -3.80 -3.59
C ASP A 52 3.48 -3.10 -3.77
N LEU A 53 2.60 -3.62 -4.63
CA LEU A 53 1.24 -3.11 -4.81
C LEU A 53 0.44 -3.22 -3.50
N ILE A 54 0.44 -4.40 -2.87
CA ILE A 54 -0.26 -4.62 -1.59
C ILE A 54 0.25 -3.66 -0.52
N VAL A 55 1.58 -3.53 -0.39
CA VAL A 55 2.19 -2.64 0.60
C VAL A 55 1.88 -1.17 0.31
N SER A 56 1.91 -0.74 -0.95
CA SER A 56 1.52 0.63 -1.34
C SER A 56 0.09 0.95 -0.93
N VAL A 57 -0.87 0.07 -1.21
CA VAL A 57 -2.27 0.30 -0.82
C VAL A 57 -2.44 0.30 0.70
N ARG A 58 -1.70 -0.54 1.44
CA ARG A 58 -1.67 -0.49 2.92
C ARG A 58 -1.14 0.86 3.43
N LEU A 59 -0.04 1.34 2.86
CA LEU A 59 0.54 2.63 3.24
C LEU A 59 -0.38 3.81 2.90
N GLU A 60 -1.03 3.80 1.74
CA GLU A 60 -2.02 4.81 1.33
C GLU A 60 -3.11 4.95 2.39
N LYS A 61 -3.77 3.84 2.74
CA LYS A 61 -4.83 3.86 3.77
C LYS A 61 -4.31 4.28 5.14
N ALA A 62 -3.11 3.85 5.52
CA ALA A 62 -2.49 4.25 6.78
C ALA A 62 -2.20 5.76 6.82
N ILE A 63 -1.72 6.35 5.72
CA ILE A 63 -1.47 7.79 5.59
C ILE A 63 -2.78 8.58 5.72
N GLU A 64 -3.85 8.13 5.06
CA GLU A 64 -5.16 8.72 5.23
C GLU A 64 -5.64 8.65 6.69
N ALA A 65 -5.41 7.52 7.38
CA ALA A 65 -5.77 7.36 8.78
C ALA A 65 -4.96 8.30 9.69
N MET A 66 -3.65 8.46 9.42
CA MET A 66 -2.79 9.41 10.14
C MET A 66 -3.24 10.85 9.99
N TYR A 67 -3.79 11.20 8.82
CA TYR A 67 -4.34 12.53 8.58
C TYR A 67 -5.68 12.73 9.30
N ARG A 68 -6.56 11.73 9.26
CA ARG A 68 -7.92 11.82 9.83
C ARG A 68 -7.95 11.79 11.37
N ASN A 69 -6.99 11.14 12.01
CA ASN A 69 -7.00 11.00 13.47
C ASN A 69 -5.60 10.97 14.09
N HIS A 70 -5.55 11.19 15.41
CA HIS A 70 -4.32 11.16 16.21
C HIS A 70 -4.10 9.82 16.93
N ALA A 71 -4.62 8.71 16.39
CA ALA A 71 -4.39 7.39 16.99
C ALA A 71 -2.89 7.06 17.07
N LEU A 72 -2.48 6.16 17.95
CA LEU A 72 -1.08 5.76 18.05
C LEU A 72 -0.62 5.13 16.72
N LEU A 73 0.58 5.49 16.26
CA LEU A 73 1.15 4.96 15.00
C LEU A 73 1.24 3.43 15.00
N TYR A 74 1.44 2.83 16.17
CA TYR A 74 1.37 1.39 16.37
C TYR A 74 -0.01 0.82 16.02
N ASN A 75 -1.10 1.41 16.53
CA ASN A 75 -2.47 0.98 16.23
C ASN A 75 -2.78 1.16 14.74
N ILE A 76 -2.44 2.32 14.17
CA ILE A 76 -2.60 2.55 12.72
C ILE A 76 -1.88 1.46 11.92
N SER A 77 -0.66 1.07 12.30
CA SER A 77 0.04 0.01 11.58
C SER A 77 -0.70 -1.34 11.63
N ASN A 78 -1.21 -1.72 12.81
CA ASN A 78 -1.91 -3.00 13.00
C ASN A 78 -3.26 -3.01 12.27
N ASP A 79 -4.01 -1.92 12.35
CA ASP A 79 -5.35 -1.78 11.74
C ASP A 79 -5.31 -1.75 10.21
N HIS A 80 -4.13 -1.51 9.63
CA HIS A 80 -3.92 -1.40 8.19
C HIS A 80 -3.08 -2.54 7.61
N GLY A 81 -3.13 -3.72 8.25
CA GLY A 81 -2.63 -4.97 7.68
C GLY A 81 -1.14 -5.23 7.85
N PHE A 82 -0.43 -4.46 8.68
CA PHE A 82 0.94 -4.77 9.06
C PHE A 82 0.97 -5.67 10.30
N THR A 83 1.73 -6.76 10.23
CA THR A 83 1.88 -7.68 11.37
C THR A 83 2.75 -7.10 12.48
N THR A 84 3.61 -6.15 12.16
CA THR A 84 4.49 -5.48 13.12
C THR A 84 4.72 -4.02 12.74
N TYR A 85 4.85 -3.15 13.73
CA TYR A 85 5.25 -1.76 13.54
C TYR A 85 6.60 -1.62 12.81
N LYS A 86 7.54 -2.57 13.03
CA LYS A 86 8.84 -2.59 12.33
C LYS A 86 8.69 -2.78 10.83
N SER A 87 7.80 -3.68 10.39
CA SER A 87 7.52 -3.89 8.95
C SER A 87 6.88 -2.65 8.32
N PHE A 88 5.92 -2.03 9.03
CA PHE A 88 5.29 -0.79 8.63
C PHE A 88 6.31 0.35 8.47
N SER A 89 7.13 0.59 9.48
CA SER A 89 8.13 1.66 9.47
C SER A 89 9.17 1.47 8.37
N ARG A 90 9.60 0.23 8.09
CA ARG A 90 10.52 -0.06 6.97
C ARG A 90 9.85 0.19 5.62
N ALA A 91 8.61 -0.24 5.44
CA ALA A 91 7.87 -0.02 4.20
C ALA A 91 7.68 1.48 3.92
N LEU A 92 7.27 2.25 4.92
CA LEU A 92 7.07 3.69 4.79
C LEU A 92 8.38 4.41 4.44
N ARG A 93 9.48 4.11 5.16
CA ARG A 93 10.80 4.66 4.83
C ARG A 93 11.24 4.30 3.42
N SER A 94 11.06 3.04 3.01
CA SER A 94 11.46 2.60 1.68
C SER A 94 10.72 3.31 0.54
N ARG A 95 9.51 3.84 0.79
CA ARG A 95 8.69 4.49 -0.24
C ARG A 95 8.73 6.01 -0.18
N LEU A 96 8.81 6.57 1.01
CA LEU A 96 8.71 8.03 1.21
C LEU A 96 9.99 8.66 1.71
N ASP A 97 10.99 7.86 2.10
CA ASP A 97 12.23 8.32 2.76
C ASP A 97 11.95 9.09 4.06
N LEU A 98 10.90 8.69 4.78
CA LEU A 98 10.43 9.32 6.01
C LEU A 98 10.17 8.26 7.07
N SER A 99 10.40 8.60 8.35
CA SER A 99 9.84 7.81 9.45
C SER A 99 8.33 8.02 9.56
N PRO A 100 7.58 7.09 10.19
CA PRO A 100 6.15 7.28 10.43
C PRO A 100 5.80 8.57 11.19
N GLN A 101 6.64 8.97 12.15
CA GLN A 101 6.44 10.19 12.91
C GLN A 101 6.63 11.45 12.05
N GLN A 102 7.71 11.51 11.26
CA GLN A 102 7.94 12.61 10.31
C GLN A 102 6.81 12.69 9.27
N CYS A 103 6.32 11.54 8.80
CA CYS A 103 5.20 11.49 7.87
C CYS A 103 3.95 12.11 8.50
N ARG A 104 3.64 11.79 9.77
CA ARG A 104 2.52 12.40 10.50
C ARG A 104 2.66 13.91 10.67
N GLU A 105 3.86 14.39 11.00
CA GLU A 105 4.12 15.83 11.19
C GLU A 105 3.94 16.64 9.89
N LEU A 106 4.12 16.01 8.73
CA LEU A 106 3.88 16.63 7.43
C LEU A 106 2.40 16.60 7.01
N LEU A 107 1.53 15.85 7.69
CA LEU A 107 0.11 15.71 7.36
C LEU A 107 -0.73 16.79 8.05
N ILE A 108 -0.41 18.08 7.82
CA ILE A 108 -1.14 19.22 8.42
C ILE A 108 -2.19 19.83 7.47
N SER A 109 -2.21 19.46 6.20
CA SER A 109 -3.23 19.87 5.24
C SER A 109 -3.57 18.78 4.22
N GLU A 110 -4.76 18.89 3.60
CA GLU A 110 -5.16 18.05 2.48
C GLU A 110 -4.13 18.10 1.34
N GLU A 111 -3.60 19.29 1.01
CA GLU A 111 -2.60 19.45 -0.05
C GLU A 111 -1.33 18.64 0.23
N GLN A 112 -0.83 18.65 1.46
CA GLN A 112 0.37 17.88 1.82
C GLN A 112 0.11 16.37 1.86
N LYS A 113 -1.08 15.96 2.32
CA LYS A 113 -1.53 14.57 2.22
C LYS A 113 -1.50 14.11 0.77
N GLU A 114 -2.09 14.87 -0.15
CA GLU A 114 -2.09 14.54 -1.58
C GLU A 114 -0.67 14.51 -2.16
N LYS A 115 0.20 15.45 -1.80
CA LYS A 115 1.62 15.41 -2.21
C LYS A 115 2.33 14.13 -1.73
N LEU A 116 2.08 13.69 -0.50
CA LEU A 116 2.64 12.45 0.04
C LEU A 116 2.08 11.22 -0.67
N LEU A 117 0.78 11.16 -0.93
CA LEU A 117 0.15 10.07 -1.68
C LEU A 117 0.69 10.00 -3.12
N GLN A 118 0.88 11.15 -3.78
CA GLN A 118 1.53 11.18 -5.09
C GLN A 118 2.97 10.66 -5.01
N LYS A 119 3.75 11.04 -3.99
CA LYS A 119 5.11 10.52 -3.79
C LYS A 119 5.12 9.01 -3.55
N LEU A 120 4.16 8.47 -2.80
CA LEU A 120 4.02 7.03 -2.54
C LEU A 120 3.86 6.21 -3.82
N TRP A 121 3.12 6.75 -4.80
CA TRP A 121 2.80 6.08 -6.06
C TRP A 121 3.76 6.40 -7.20
N LYS A 122 4.55 7.48 -7.09
CA LYS A 122 5.69 7.73 -7.97
C LYS A 122 6.81 6.75 -7.60
N LYS A 123 6.93 5.67 -8.38
CA LYS A 123 8.06 4.74 -8.22
C LYS A 123 9.36 5.47 -8.59
N ASN A 124 10.38 5.32 -7.74
CA ASN A 124 11.77 5.56 -8.11
C ASN A 124 12.09 4.68 -9.34
N ASP A 125 12.40 5.32 -10.46
CA ASP A 125 13.07 4.69 -11.60
C ASP A 125 14.37 3.99 -11.15
#